data_AF-A0A9D2UXA0-F1
#
_entry.id   AF-A0A9D2UXA0-F1
#
_cell.length_a   1.000
_cell.length_b   1.000
_cell.length_c   1.000
_cell.angle_alpha   90.00
_cell.angle_beta   90.00
_cell.angle_gamma   90.00
#
_symmetry.space_group_name_H-M   'P 1'
#
loop_
_entity.id
_entity.type
_entity.pdbx_description
1 polymer ?
#
loop_
_entity_poly.entity_id
_entity_poly.type
_entity_poly.pdbx_seq_one_letter_code
_entity_poly.pdbx_strand_id
1 'polypeptide(L)'
;MGRFFGELADIALPELWDFEDGDGRGVRINASGCEVSPEQEALDSLRSAGLQVVSAPPRHRFTILKSYICTTFFRLESEGKICIAPDRSFAAFNTGLVNKRYDDIYACFERNSSTWIDEWEWKFAGFTASGRRGLGKRLVELFNPLPEPAEYFSRKEDLLYDLDKDLIIDDDHVLIDNMSRLPLDFLAEELRGDDDAMDLIDEIRAANVAGKRRLYKELGDILEDDDRLFRRVRARLNEAVETAKKRVRWNFKTAIPSYYPRGDTMSLLLPICLMDDEVADAALVVQLMPSGNYQGQTILTMRQAYTNARLICRPDSDWLTTSSRANEEDEDDE
;
A
#
# COMPACT_ATOMS: atom_id res chain seq x y z
N MET A 1 4.17 0.72 -23.11
CA MET A 1 3.76 1.18 -21.77
C MET A 1 3.82 0.10 -20.69
N GLY A 2 3.36 -1.14 -20.92
CA GLY A 2 3.45 -2.22 -19.91
C GLY A 2 4.87 -2.57 -19.43
N ARG A 3 5.93 -2.29 -20.23
CA ARG A 3 7.34 -2.49 -19.85
C ARG A 3 7.87 -1.43 -18.86
N PHE A 4 7.36 -0.20 -18.93
CA PHE A 4 7.75 0.92 -18.06
C PHE A 4 7.36 0.68 -16.57
N PHE A 5 6.32 -0.11 -16.31
CA PHE A 5 5.92 -0.50 -14.95
C PHE A 5 6.91 -1.44 -14.26
N GLY A 6 7.57 -2.34 -15.01
CA GLY A 6 8.65 -3.17 -14.47
C GLY A 6 9.92 -2.36 -14.24
N GLU A 7 10.18 -1.39 -15.12
CA GLU A 7 11.36 -0.54 -15.11
C GLU A 7 11.33 0.52 -14.01
N LEU A 8 10.23 1.24 -13.80
CA LEU A 8 10.13 2.22 -12.71
C LEU A 8 10.18 1.52 -11.33
N ALA A 9 9.68 0.29 -11.28
CA ALA A 9 9.78 -0.61 -10.14
C ALA A 9 11.23 -1.06 -9.85
N ASP A 10 12.01 -1.41 -10.86
CA ASP A 10 13.38 -1.93 -10.71
C ASP A 10 14.46 -0.84 -10.70
N ILE A 11 14.22 0.29 -11.36
CA ILE A 11 15.16 1.41 -11.50
C ILE A 11 15.04 2.42 -10.35
N ALA A 12 13.83 2.68 -9.84
CA ALA A 12 13.66 3.75 -8.87
C ALA A 12 14.26 3.41 -7.50
N LEU A 13 14.36 2.13 -7.11
CA LEU A 13 14.81 1.71 -5.78
C LEU A 13 15.48 0.30 -5.73
N PRO A 14 16.70 0.10 -6.27
CA PRO A 14 17.48 -1.11 -6.00
C PRO A 14 17.86 -1.23 -4.51
N GLU A 15 18.15 -2.44 -4.03
CA GLU A 15 18.14 -2.86 -2.61
C GLU A 15 19.12 -2.19 -1.64
N LEU A 16 20.03 -1.35 -2.12
CA LEU A 16 21.00 -0.64 -1.29
C LEU A 16 20.71 0.86 -1.33
N TRP A 17 19.89 1.34 -0.39
CA TRP A 17 19.84 2.77 -0.04
C TRP A 17 20.26 2.93 1.41
N ASP A 18 21.37 3.66 1.58
CA ASP A 18 21.71 4.30 2.83
C ASP A 18 21.33 5.78 2.75
N PHE A 19 20.67 6.29 3.78
CA PHE A 19 20.16 7.66 3.86
C PHE A 19 21.03 8.55 4.78
N GLU A 20 22.29 8.16 4.99
CA GLU A 20 23.27 9.00 5.67
C GLU A 20 24.10 9.75 4.63
N ASP A 21 23.61 10.93 4.23
CA ASP A 21 24.40 12.18 4.20
C ASP A 21 23.67 13.29 3.43
N GLY A 22 23.36 14.37 4.13
CA GLY A 22 22.62 15.55 3.65
C GLY A 22 23.39 16.45 2.66
N ASP A 23 24.26 15.90 1.81
CA ASP A 23 25.06 16.66 0.82
C ASP A 23 24.37 16.75 -0.56
N GLY A 24 23.41 15.88 -0.89
CA GLY A 24 22.73 15.92 -2.19
C GLY A 24 23.57 15.39 -3.36
N ARG A 25 24.72 14.76 -3.11
CA ARG A 25 25.37 13.85 -4.06
C ARG A 25 24.83 12.44 -3.85
N GLY A 26 23.97 11.98 -4.76
CA GLY A 26 23.75 10.55 -4.92
C GLY A 26 25.08 9.88 -5.26
N VAL A 27 25.65 9.12 -4.32
CA VAL A 27 26.81 8.29 -4.60
C VAL A 27 26.37 7.17 -5.54
N ARG A 28 26.97 7.12 -6.74
CA ARG A 28 26.89 5.93 -7.60
C ARG A 28 27.70 4.83 -6.94
N ILE A 29 27.07 3.72 -6.55
CA ILE A 29 27.80 2.46 -6.38
C ILE A 29 28.03 1.92 -7.78
N ASN A 30 29.29 1.96 -8.23
CA ASN A 30 29.72 1.30 -9.45
C ASN A 30 29.55 -0.22 -9.28
N ALA A 31 29.00 -0.88 -10.30
CA ALA A 31 28.83 -2.34 -10.40
C ALA A 31 30.18 -3.10 -10.59
N SER A 32 31.23 -2.67 -9.91
CA SER A 32 32.56 -3.28 -10.03
C SER A 32 33.32 -3.11 -8.72
N GLY A 33 33.19 -4.07 -7.82
CA GLY A 33 33.96 -4.15 -6.58
C GLY A 33 33.10 -4.13 -5.31
N CYS A 34 32.47 -5.25 -4.99
CA CYS A 34 32.33 -5.65 -3.60
C CYS A 34 32.31 -7.18 -3.55
N GLU A 35 33.28 -7.71 -2.82
CA GLU A 35 33.58 -9.12 -2.68
C GLU A 35 32.39 -9.85 -2.06
N VAL A 36 32.05 -10.96 -2.68
CA VAL A 36 31.13 -11.95 -2.14
C VAL A 36 31.87 -12.74 -1.07
N SER A 37 31.38 -12.74 0.17
CA SER A 37 31.26 -13.93 1.04
C SER A 37 30.69 -13.54 2.42
N PRO A 38 30.08 -14.46 3.21
CA PRO A 38 29.95 -15.90 3.00
C PRO A 38 28.50 -16.41 3.24
N GLU A 39 27.70 -16.56 2.19
CA GLU A 39 26.54 -17.48 2.22
C GLU A 39 26.70 -18.66 1.25
N GLN A 40 27.72 -18.65 0.38
CA GLN A 40 27.97 -19.73 -0.57
C GLN A 40 28.42 -21.05 0.07
N GLU A 41 29.20 -21.05 1.16
CA GLU A 41 29.64 -22.31 1.80
C GLU A 41 28.51 -23.03 2.56
N ALA A 42 27.48 -22.29 3.01
CA ALA A 42 26.28 -22.88 3.59
C ALA A 42 25.34 -23.47 2.52
N LEU A 43 25.31 -22.88 1.33
CA LEU A 43 24.45 -23.29 0.21
C LEU A 43 24.98 -24.52 -0.54
N ASP A 44 26.29 -24.71 -0.64
CA ASP A 44 26.87 -25.91 -1.27
C ASP A 44 26.69 -27.17 -0.41
N SER A 45 26.60 -27.02 0.91
CA SER A 45 26.24 -28.12 1.83
C SER A 45 24.77 -28.55 1.70
N LEU A 46 23.88 -27.68 1.21
CA LEU A 46 22.46 -27.98 1.01
C LEU A 46 22.15 -28.51 -0.40
N ARG A 47 23.02 -28.25 -1.39
CA ARG A 47 22.88 -28.79 -2.75
C ARG A 47 23.17 -30.29 -2.86
N SER A 48 23.94 -30.86 -1.93
CA SER A 48 24.16 -32.31 -1.86
C SER A 48 22.92 -33.11 -1.43
N ALA A 49 21.84 -32.44 -1.01
CA ALA A 49 20.60 -33.06 -0.53
C ALA A 49 19.39 -32.99 -1.50
N GLY A 50 19.56 -32.44 -2.71
CA GLY A 50 18.59 -32.64 -3.81
C GLY A 50 17.20 -31.98 -3.68
N LEU A 51 17.03 -30.88 -2.95
CA LEU A 51 15.78 -30.08 -2.97
C LEU A 51 15.91 -28.82 -3.82
N GLN A 52 14.92 -28.57 -4.69
CA GLN A 52 14.77 -27.30 -5.42
C GLN A 52 14.31 -26.18 -4.47
N VAL A 53 15.18 -25.20 -4.26
CA VAL A 53 14.83 -23.91 -3.63
C VAL A 53 14.26 -22.99 -4.70
N VAL A 54 12.95 -22.75 -4.68
CA VAL A 54 12.34 -21.62 -5.38
C VAL A 54 12.68 -20.38 -4.56
N SER A 55 13.60 -19.54 -5.03
CA SER A 55 13.96 -18.31 -4.31
C SER A 55 12.76 -17.37 -4.28
N ALA A 56 12.28 -17.03 -3.09
CA ALA A 56 11.42 -15.87 -2.93
C ALA A 56 12.16 -14.63 -3.46
N PRO A 57 11.51 -13.72 -4.22
CA PRO A 57 12.15 -12.50 -4.63
C PRO A 57 12.57 -11.72 -3.37
N PRO A 58 13.74 -11.07 -3.40
CA PRO A 58 14.25 -10.35 -2.25
C PRO A 58 13.25 -9.25 -1.82
N ARG A 59 13.01 -9.16 -0.51
CA ARG A 59 12.06 -8.21 0.06
C ARG A 59 12.64 -6.80 -0.12
N HIS A 60 12.16 -6.04 -1.11
CA HIS A 60 12.56 -4.65 -1.29
C HIS A 60 12.40 -3.88 0.03
N ARG A 61 13.52 -3.34 0.53
CA ARG A 61 13.63 -2.55 1.78
C ARG A 61 12.67 -1.35 1.83
N PHE A 62 12.13 -0.92 0.68
CA PHE A 62 11.21 0.22 0.54
C PHE A 62 9.94 -0.11 -0.28
N THR A 63 9.34 -1.28 -0.04
CA THR A 63 8.14 -1.73 -0.78
C THR A 63 6.98 -0.71 -0.79
N ILE A 64 6.75 -0.01 0.33
CA ILE A 64 5.67 1.00 0.43
C ILE A 64 5.97 2.21 -0.45
N LEU A 65 7.19 2.75 -0.39
CA LEU A 65 7.60 3.90 -1.20
C LEU A 65 7.55 3.56 -2.70
N LYS A 66 7.99 2.36 -3.07
CA LYS A 66 7.88 1.85 -4.44
C LYS A 66 6.42 1.83 -4.92
N SER A 67 5.52 1.25 -4.11
CA SER A 67 4.08 1.23 -4.41
C SER A 67 3.48 2.64 -4.53
N TYR A 68 3.86 3.54 -3.63
CA TYR A 68 3.43 4.93 -3.62
C TYR A 68 3.84 5.66 -4.90
N ILE A 69 5.13 5.63 -5.26
CA ILE A 69 5.66 6.34 -6.43
C ILE A 69 5.07 5.77 -7.72
N CYS A 70 4.98 4.44 -7.85
CA CYS A 70 4.38 3.81 -9.03
C CYS A 70 2.90 4.19 -9.19
N THR A 71 2.16 4.23 -8.08
CA THR A 71 0.73 4.61 -8.14
C THR A 71 0.55 6.09 -8.44
N THR A 72 1.40 6.94 -7.87
CA THR A 72 1.43 8.39 -8.16
C THR A 72 1.75 8.65 -9.63
N PHE A 73 2.74 7.97 -10.19
CA PHE A 73 3.06 8.06 -11.61
C PHE A 73 1.88 7.65 -12.48
N PHE A 74 1.24 6.50 -12.18
CA PHE A 74 0.06 6.04 -12.91
C PHE A 74 -1.07 7.09 -12.89
N ARG A 75 -1.30 7.71 -11.74
CA ARG A 75 -2.30 8.77 -11.61
C ARG A 75 -1.94 10.00 -12.45
N LEU A 76 -0.71 10.49 -12.35
CA LEU A 76 -0.24 11.64 -13.12
C LEU A 76 -0.25 11.40 -14.63
N GLU A 77 0.05 10.17 -15.07
CA GLU A 77 -0.08 9.77 -16.47
C GLU A 77 -1.54 9.87 -16.94
N SER A 78 -2.49 9.38 -16.14
CA SER A 78 -3.93 9.50 -16.45
C SER A 78 -4.43 10.95 -16.47
N GLU A 79 -3.84 11.82 -15.64
CA GLU A 79 -4.14 13.26 -15.58
C GLU A 79 -3.42 14.07 -16.66
N GLY A 80 -2.48 13.46 -17.40
CA GLY A 80 -1.65 14.16 -18.39
C GLY A 80 -0.63 15.14 -17.76
N LYS A 81 -0.26 14.93 -16.50
CA LYS A 81 0.64 15.81 -15.73
C LYS A 81 2.12 15.40 -15.76
N ILE A 82 2.46 14.39 -16.57
CA ILE A 82 3.87 14.03 -16.81
C ILE A 82 4.47 15.04 -17.80
N CYS A 83 5.47 15.79 -17.35
CA CYS A 83 6.13 16.77 -18.19
C CYS A 83 7.23 16.11 -19.02
N ILE A 84 7.21 16.33 -20.34
CA ILE A 84 8.25 15.87 -21.28
C ILE A 84 8.76 17.11 -22.03
N ALA A 85 10.07 17.30 -22.06
CA ALA A 85 10.68 18.43 -22.75
C ALA A 85 10.39 18.35 -24.27
N PRO A 86 10.29 19.48 -24.99
CA PRO A 86 9.98 19.47 -26.44
C PRO A 86 10.97 18.68 -27.29
N ASP A 87 12.25 18.68 -26.88
CA ASP A 87 13.32 17.92 -27.50
C ASP A 87 13.37 16.44 -27.05
N ARG A 88 12.46 16.05 -26.16
CA ARG A 88 12.37 14.75 -25.48
C ARG A 88 13.67 14.34 -24.78
N SER A 89 14.53 15.29 -24.41
CA SER A 89 15.79 15.01 -23.70
C SER A 89 15.58 14.74 -22.20
N PHE A 90 14.47 15.24 -21.66
CA PHE A 90 14.17 15.22 -20.24
C PHE A 90 12.68 15.02 -19.99
N ALA A 91 12.35 14.27 -18.94
CA ALA A 91 10.99 14.14 -18.44
C ALA A 91 10.99 14.21 -16.92
N ALA A 92 9.90 14.73 -16.34
CA ALA A 92 9.75 14.80 -14.90
C ALA A 92 8.30 14.75 -14.47
N PHE A 93 8.08 14.29 -13.24
CA PHE A 93 6.79 14.36 -12.57
C PHE A 93 6.95 14.69 -11.09
N ASN A 94 5.92 15.27 -10.48
CA ASN A 94 5.90 15.59 -9.06
C ASN A 94 5.57 14.33 -8.25
N THR A 95 6.36 13.99 -7.24
CA THR A 95 6.13 12.77 -6.45
C THR A 95 5.02 12.93 -5.41
N GLY A 96 4.53 14.15 -5.15
CA GLY A 96 3.64 14.44 -4.02
C GLY A 96 4.33 14.36 -2.65
N LEU A 97 5.63 14.02 -2.62
CA LEU A 97 6.46 14.06 -1.43
C LEU A 97 7.17 15.40 -1.34
N VAL A 98 7.51 15.80 -0.12
CA VAL A 98 8.21 17.05 0.16
C VAL A 98 9.47 16.81 0.99
N ASN A 99 10.43 17.72 0.89
CA ASN A 99 11.63 17.71 1.75
C ASN A 99 11.32 18.33 3.14
N LYS A 100 12.33 18.43 4.02
CA LYS A 100 12.18 19.03 5.37
C LYS A 100 11.72 20.50 5.38
N ARG A 101 11.84 21.20 4.25
CA ARG A 101 11.40 22.58 4.04
C ARG A 101 10.02 22.68 3.38
N TYR A 102 9.35 21.55 3.16
CA TYR A 102 8.11 21.44 2.41
C TYR A 102 8.23 21.81 0.93
N ASP A 103 9.44 21.77 0.35
CA ASP A 103 9.58 21.88 -1.11
C ASP A 103 9.25 20.54 -1.77
N ASP A 104 8.50 20.59 -2.87
CA ASP A 104 8.16 19.42 -3.67
C ASP A 104 9.39 18.65 -4.14
N ILE A 105 9.28 17.32 -4.11
CA ILE A 105 10.26 16.39 -4.66
C ILE A 105 9.74 15.91 -6.02
N TYR A 106 10.58 16.07 -7.04
CA TYR A 106 10.31 15.66 -8.40
C TYR A 106 11.14 14.43 -8.75
N ALA A 107 10.56 13.51 -9.52
CA ALA A 107 11.29 12.40 -10.14
C ALA A 107 11.66 12.81 -11.57
N CYS A 108 12.96 12.76 -11.88
CA CYS A 108 13.50 13.22 -13.16
C CYS A 108 14.07 12.06 -13.98
N PHE A 109 13.92 12.15 -15.30
CA PHE A 109 14.34 11.15 -16.27
C PHE A 109 15.05 11.81 -17.44
N GLU A 110 16.06 11.13 -17.97
CA GLU A 110 16.78 11.52 -19.18
C GLU A 110 16.51 10.52 -20.28
N ARG A 111 16.57 10.98 -21.54
CA ARG A 111 16.44 10.06 -22.67
C ARG A 111 17.60 9.06 -22.67
N ASN A 112 17.28 7.78 -22.81
CA ASN A 112 18.29 6.75 -22.95
C ASN A 112 19.05 6.94 -24.27
N SER A 113 20.37 7.08 -24.20
CA SER A 113 21.25 7.26 -25.35
C SER A 113 21.93 5.95 -25.79
N SER A 114 21.63 4.83 -25.13
CA SER A 114 22.24 3.53 -25.44
C SER A 114 21.52 2.85 -26.60
N THR A 115 22.27 2.49 -27.64
CA THR A 115 21.80 1.72 -28.81
C THR A 115 21.75 0.21 -28.58
N TRP A 116 22.16 -0.27 -27.40
CA TRP A 116 22.28 -1.70 -27.09
C TRP A 116 21.07 -2.29 -26.38
N ILE A 117 20.23 -1.43 -25.78
CA ILE A 117 19.00 -1.80 -25.10
C ILE A 117 17.91 -0.91 -25.69
N ASP A 118 17.40 -1.30 -26.86
CA ASP A 118 16.34 -0.61 -27.61
C ASP A 118 14.98 -0.61 -26.91
N GLU A 119 14.89 -1.17 -25.69
CA GLU A 119 13.61 -1.39 -25.05
C GLU A 119 13.13 -0.16 -24.25
N TRP A 120 14.02 0.70 -23.73
CA TRP A 120 13.67 1.68 -22.68
C TRP A 120 14.02 3.12 -23.11
N GLU A 121 13.01 3.96 -23.38
CA GLU A 121 13.17 5.36 -23.86
C GLU A 121 13.72 6.30 -22.78
N TRP A 122 13.36 6.06 -21.51
CA TRP A 122 13.66 6.94 -20.38
C TRP A 122 14.52 6.24 -19.33
N LYS A 123 15.55 6.94 -18.85
CA LYS A 123 16.43 6.52 -17.77
C LYS A 123 16.21 7.42 -16.57
N PHE A 124 15.99 6.84 -15.39
CA PHE A 124 15.89 7.63 -14.16
C PHE A 124 17.19 8.38 -13.89
N ALA A 125 17.09 9.68 -13.71
CA ALA A 125 18.20 10.58 -13.47
C ALA A 125 18.37 10.88 -11.97
N GLY A 126 17.28 10.90 -11.21
CA GLY A 126 17.28 11.13 -9.77
C GLY A 126 16.05 11.90 -9.28
N PHE A 127 15.97 12.06 -7.96
CA PHE A 127 15.02 12.96 -7.30
C PHE A 127 15.64 14.33 -7.09
N THR A 128 14.84 15.39 -7.21
CA THR A 128 15.29 16.76 -6.97
C THR A 128 14.17 17.61 -6.42
N ALA A 129 14.48 18.58 -5.56
CA ALA A 129 13.60 19.73 -5.37
C ALA A 129 13.80 20.74 -6.50
N SER A 130 12.87 21.69 -6.66
CA SER A 130 13.09 22.85 -7.52
C SER A 130 14.29 23.65 -7.00
N GLY A 131 15.33 23.85 -7.81
CA GLY A 131 16.59 24.39 -7.31
C GLY A 131 17.50 24.94 -8.37
N ARG A 132 18.54 25.68 -7.97
CA ARG A 132 19.46 26.37 -8.89
C ARG A 132 20.65 25.51 -9.38
N ARG A 133 20.72 24.23 -9.01
CA ARG A 133 21.83 23.33 -9.35
C ARG A 133 21.32 21.97 -9.82
N GLY A 134 22.13 21.27 -10.62
CA GLY A 134 21.87 19.90 -11.06
C GLY A 134 20.54 19.73 -11.79
N LEU A 135 19.82 18.65 -11.46
CA LEU A 135 18.52 18.32 -12.04
C LEU A 135 17.45 19.38 -11.76
N GLY A 136 17.46 19.99 -10.58
CA GLY A 136 16.52 21.06 -10.23
C GLY A 136 16.65 22.28 -11.14
N LYS A 137 17.88 22.62 -11.58
CA LYS A 137 18.10 23.72 -12.53
C LYS A 137 17.49 23.41 -13.89
N ARG A 138 17.76 22.20 -14.39
CA ARG A 138 17.19 21.71 -15.67
C ARG A 138 15.67 21.64 -15.63
N LEU A 139 15.10 21.17 -14.52
CA LEU A 139 13.65 21.13 -14.31
C LEU A 139 13.02 22.52 -14.53
N VAL A 140 13.59 23.55 -13.88
CA VAL A 140 13.11 24.94 -13.99
C VAL A 140 13.38 25.55 -15.36
N GLU A 141 14.49 25.21 -16.02
CA GLU A 141 14.81 25.69 -17.36
C GLU A 141 13.88 25.11 -18.44
N LEU A 142 13.41 23.87 -18.27
CA LEU A 142 12.65 23.14 -19.29
C LEU A 142 11.14 23.19 -19.11
N PHE A 143 10.65 23.41 -17.88
CA PHE A 143 9.22 23.34 -17.57
C PHE A 143 8.69 24.62 -16.92
N ASN A 144 7.62 25.17 -17.50
CA ASN A 144 6.81 26.24 -16.94
C ASN A 144 5.35 26.06 -17.40
N PRO A 145 4.41 25.70 -16.51
CA PRO A 145 4.58 25.48 -15.07
C PRO A 145 5.49 24.25 -14.77
N LEU A 146 5.97 24.16 -13.53
CA LEU A 146 6.64 22.94 -13.03
C LEU A 146 5.63 21.78 -12.98
N PRO A 147 6.09 20.51 -12.98
CA PRO A 147 5.18 19.37 -12.87
C PRO A 147 4.26 19.47 -11.66
N GLU A 148 2.96 19.32 -11.89
CA GLU A 148 1.95 19.44 -10.84
C GLU A 148 1.77 18.11 -10.08
N PRO A 149 1.38 18.15 -8.80
CA PRO A 149 1.08 16.94 -8.03
C PRO A 149 -0.21 16.25 -8.51
N ALA A 150 -0.34 14.98 -8.14
CA ALA A 150 -1.51 14.17 -8.44
C ALA A 150 -2.74 14.64 -7.66
N GLU A 151 -3.92 14.60 -8.28
CA GLU A 151 -5.19 14.93 -7.64
C GLU A 151 -6.04 13.66 -7.46
N TYR A 152 -6.08 13.15 -6.23
CA TYR A 152 -6.78 11.90 -5.93
C TYR A 152 -8.27 12.06 -5.66
N PHE A 153 -8.70 13.21 -5.16
CA PHE A 153 -10.07 13.44 -4.72
C PHE A 153 -10.58 14.79 -5.23
N SER A 154 -11.89 14.89 -5.38
CA SER A 154 -12.56 16.12 -5.83
C SER A 154 -13.65 16.58 -4.89
N ARG A 155 -14.12 15.69 -4.00
CA ARG A 155 -15.20 15.98 -3.06
C ARG A 155 -14.79 15.57 -1.64
N LYS A 156 -15.42 16.17 -0.64
CA LYS A 156 -15.16 15.86 0.78
C LYS A 156 -15.58 14.42 1.14
N GLU A 157 -16.59 13.88 0.47
CA GLU A 157 -17.10 12.51 0.66
C GLU A 157 -16.09 11.45 0.21
N ASP A 158 -15.08 11.84 -0.57
CA ASP A 158 -13.97 10.97 -0.95
C ASP A 158 -12.96 10.79 0.20
N LEU A 159 -13.01 11.69 1.21
CA LEU A 159 -12.11 11.71 2.36
C LEU A 159 -12.80 11.36 3.69
N LEU A 160 -14.10 11.64 3.80
CA LEU A 160 -14.86 11.52 5.03
C LEU A 160 -16.01 10.54 4.85
N TYR A 161 -16.14 9.60 5.79
CA TYR A 161 -17.28 8.69 5.82
C TYR A 161 -18.55 9.41 6.27
N ASP A 162 -19.60 9.24 5.49
CA ASP A 162 -20.90 9.86 5.72
C ASP A 162 -21.86 8.87 6.40
N LEU A 163 -22.19 9.15 7.66
CA LEU A 163 -22.98 8.27 8.52
C LEU A 163 -24.47 8.24 8.17
N ASP A 164 -24.95 9.18 7.36
CA ASP A 164 -26.36 9.25 6.95
C ASP A 164 -26.66 8.29 5.78
N LYS A 165 -25.63 7.63 5.22
CA LYS A 165 -25.75 6.69 4.10
C LYS A 165 -25.74 5.25 4.58
N ASP A 166 -26.50 4.42 3.89
CA ASP A 166 -26.50 2.98 4.11
C ASP A 166 -25.21 2.35 3.58
N LEU A 167 -24.74 1.31 4.28
CA LEU A 167 -23.61 0.48 3.88
C LEU A 167 -24.12 -0.93 3.59
N ILE A 168 -23.94 -1.38 2.35
CA ILE A 168 -24.29 -2.71 1.88
C ILE A 168 -23.00 -3.48 1.63
N ILE A 169 -22.81 -4.62 2.28
CA ILE A 169 -21.59 -5.42 2.16
C ILE A 169 -21.80 -6.48 1.07
N ASP A 170 -20.78 -6.66 0.22
CA ASP A 170 -20.68 -7.83 -0.65
C ASP A 170 -20.22 -9.03 0.19
N ASP A 171 -21.19 -9.69 0.84
CA ASP A 171 -20.93 -10.76 1.81
C ASP A 171 -20.18 -11.94 1.15
N ASP A 172 -20.54 -12.31 -0.08
CA ASP A 172 -19.91 -13.43 -0.80
C ASP A 172 -18.44 -13.11 -1.08
N HIS A 173 -18.16 -11.93 -1.61
CA HIS A 173 -16.78 -11.54 -1.90
C HIS A 173 -15.93 -11.33 -0.63
N VAL A 174 -16.54 -10.93 0.49
CA VAL A 174 -15.83 -10.72 1.77
C VAL A 174 -15.60 -12.04 2.52
N LEU A 175 -16.64 -12.86 2.67
CA LEU A 175 -16.65 -14.03 3.53
C LEU A 175 -16.21 -15.31 2.81
N ILE A 176 -16.41 -15.42 1.50
CA ILE A 176 -16.05 -16.61 0.72
C ILE A 176 -14.75 -16.35 -0.06
N ASP A 177 -14.77 -15.44 -1.03
CA ASP A 177 -13.62 -15.23 -1.94
C ASP A 177 -12.37 -14.73 -1.21
N ASN A 178 -12.54 -13.93 -0.16
CA ASN A 178 -11.46 -13.31 0.59
C ASN A 178 -11.35 -13.81 2.04
N MET A 179 -11.89 -14.99 2.34
CA MET A 179 -11.84 -15.61 3.67
C MET A 179 -10.42 -15.64 4.28
N SER A 180 -9.40 -15.90 3.44
CA SER A 180 -8.00 -15.93 3.86
C SER A 180 -7.45 -14.62 4.47
N ARG A 181 -8.20 -13.51 4.38
CA ARG A 181 -7.87 -12.21 4.96
C ARG A 181 -8.53 -11.98 6.33
N LEU A 182 -9.45 -12.84 6.74
CA LEU A 182 -10.04 -12.84 8.07
C LEU A 182 -9.09 -13.55 9.06
N PRO A 183 -9.14 -13.22 10.36
CA PRO A 183 -8.37 -13.94 11.37
C PRO A 183 -8.78 -15.41 11.41
N LEU A 184 -7.79 -16.30 11.43
CA LEU A 184 -8.07 -17.73 11.48
C LEU A 184 -8.74 -18.12 12.80
N ASP A 185 -8.40 -17.45 13.90
CA ASP A 185 -9.02 -17.72 15.21
C ASP A 185 -10.48 -17.24 15.25
N PHE A 186 -10.84 -16.18 14.52
CA PHE A 186 -12.23 -15.77 14.33
C PHE A 186 -13.01 -16.86 13.60
N LEU A 187 -12.46 -17.38 12.50
CA LEU A 187 -13.09 -18.49 11.77
C LEU A 187 -13.22 -19.73 12.65
N ALA A 188 -12.21 -20.03 13.47
CA ALA A 188 -12.24 -21.15 14.43
C ALA A 188 -13.23 -20.96 15.59
N GLU A 189 -13.70 -19.74 15.86
CA GLU A 189 -14.75 -19.46 16.83
C GLU A 189 -16.14 -19.57 16.21
N GLU A 190 -16.32 -18.99 15.03
CA GLU A 190 -17.62 -18.97 14.37
C GLU A 190 -17.99 -20.32 13.76
N LEU A 191 -17.02 -21.06 13.22
CA LEU A 191 -17.24 -22.37 12.60
C LEU A 191 -17.24 -23.53 13.60
N ARG A 192 -17.24 -23.24 14.92
CA ARG A 192 -17.36 -24.27 15.95
C ARG A 192 -18.63 -25.08 15.78
N GLY A 193 -18.47 -26.40 15.86
CA GLY A 193 -19.55 -27.38 15.78
C GLY A 193 -19.66 -28.06 14.42
N ASP A 194 -18.82 -27.70 13.45
CA ASP A 194 -18.64 -28.42 12.19
C ASP A 194 -17.26 -29.08 12.17
N ASP A 195 -17.22 -30.42 12.21
CA ASP A 195 -15.98 -31.17 12.38
C ASP A 195 -15.05 -31.02 11.15
N ASP A 196 -15.62 -31.00 9.94
CA ASP A 196 -14.88 -30.86 8.68
C ASP A 196 -14.23 -29.46 8.58
N ALA A 197 -14.95 -28.41 8.95
CA ALA A 197 -14.41 -27.06 9.01
C ALA A 197 -13.28 -26.92 10.04
N MET A 198 -13.42 -27.57 11.20
CA MET A 198 -12.39 -27.53 12.25
C MET A 198 -11.12 -28.28 11.84
N ASP A 199 -11.24 -29.43 11.17
CA ASP A 199 -10.10 -30.17 10.62
C ASP A 199 -9.36 -29.32 9.58
N LEU A 200 -10.08 -28.65 8.67
CA LEU A 200 -9.48 -27.72 7.71
C LEU A 200 -8.76 -26.56 8.38
N ILE A 201 -9.30 -26.00 9.47
CA ILE A 201 -8.65 -24.92 10.21
C ILE A 201 -7.32 -25.37 10.81
N ASP A 202 -7.27 -26.57 11.40
CA ASP A 202 -6.04 -27.12 11.95
C ASP A 202 -5.02 -27.45 10.85
N GLU A 203 -5.47 -27.92 9.70
CA GLU A 203 -4.63 -28.03 8.51
C GLU A 203 -4.09 -26.68 8.04
N ILE A 204 -4.90 -25.62 8.02
CA ILE A 204 -4.47 -24.25 7.65
C ILE A 204 -3.40 -23.73 8.63
N ARG A 205 -3.52 -24.06 9.92
CA ARG A 205 -2.50 -23.71 10.93
C ARG A 205 -1.17 -24.40 10.66
N ALA A 206 -1.21 -25.68 10.29
CA ALA A 206 -0.02 -26.49 10.01
C ALA A 206 0.58 -26.25 8.60
N ALA A 207 -0.20 -25.76 7.64
CA ALA A 207 0.18 -25.67 6.25
C ALA A 207 1.21 -24.56 5.95
N ASN A 208 2.06 -24.83 4.95
CA ASN A 208 2.89 -23.82 4.30
C ASN A 208 2.05 -22.91 3.37
N VAL A 209 2.62 -21.78 2.93
CA VAL A 209 1.92 -20.74 2.16
C VAL A 209 1.25 -21.28 0.88
N ALA A 210 1.86 -22.27 0.20
CA ALA A 210 1.33 -22.80 -1.06
C ALA A 210 0.07 -23.66 -0.88
N GLY A 211 -0.05 -24.38 0.25
CA GLY A 211 -1.20 -25.22 0.56
C GLY A 211 -2.44 -24.44 1.02
N LYS A 212 -2.24 -23.28 1.67
CA LYS A 212 -3.33 -22.51 2.30
C LYS A 212 -4.43 -22.08 1.33
N ARG A 213 -4.10 -21.74 0.08
CA ARG A 213 -5.11 -21.27 -0.89
C ARG A 213 -6.18 -22.33 -1.17
N ARG A 214 -5.77 -23.61 -1.26
CA ARG A 214 -6.71 -24.70 -1.49
C ARG A 214 -7.59 -24.93 -0.27
N LEU A 215 -6.99 -24.96 0.92
CA LEU A 215 -7.70 -25.17 2.18
C LEU A 215 -8.72 -24.06 2.48
N TYR A 216 -8.37 -22.79 2.26
CA TYR A 216 -9.35 -21.69 2.41
C TYR A 216 -10.48 -21.77 1.39
N LYS A 217 -10.24 -22.33 0.20
CA LYS A 217 -11.31 -22.55 -0.77
C LYS A 217 -12.27 -23.64 -0.27
N GLU A 218 -11.74 -24.77 0.19
CA GLU A 218 -12.54 -25.86 0.75
C GLU A 218 -13.35 -25.38 1.97
N LEU A 219 -12.76 -24.53 2.83
CA LEU A 219 -13.46 -23.91 3.96
C LEU A 219 -14.56 -22.93 3.51
N GLY A 220 -14.32 -22.20 2.40
CA GLY A 220 -15.31 -21.36 1.75
C GLY A 220 -16.50 -22.15 1.20
N ASP A 221 -16.22 -23.30 0.56
CA ASP A 221 -17.25 -24.19 0.02
C ASP A 221 -18.16 -24.72 1.17
N ILE A 222 -17.59 -25.10 2.32
CA ILE A 222 -18.39 -25.49 3.52
C ILE A 222 -19.28 -24.33 3.99
N LEU A 223 -18.73 -23.12 4.05
CA LEU A 223 -19.47 -21.95 4.52
C LEU A 223 -20.61 -21.56 3.56
N GLU A 224 -20.41 -21.74 2.25
CA GLU A 224 -21.42 -21.51 1.21
C GLU A 224 -22.56 -22.54 1.28
N ASP A 225 -22.25 -23.79 1.58
CA ASP A 225 -23.23 -24.89 1.66
C ASP A 225 -24.03 -24.90 2.98
N ASP A 226 -23.53 -24.33 4.08
CA ASP A 226 -24.23 -24.22 5.37
C ASP A 226 -24.73 -22.80 5.69
N ASP A 227 -25.99 -22.56 5.36
CA ASP A 227 -26.79 -21.38 5.68
C ASP A 227 -26.72 -20.91 7.15
N ARG A 228 -26.55 -21.82 8.12
CA ARG A 228 -26.47 -21.49 9.55
C ARG A 228 -25.09 -20.97 9.91
N LEU A 229 -24.03 -21.61 9.41
CA LEU A 229 -22.66 -21.13 9.58
C LEU A 229 -22.48 -19.79 8.88
N PHE A 230 -22.96 -19.66 7.64
CA PHE A 230 -22.90 -18.41 6.88
C PHE A 230 -23.55 -17.25 7.64
N ARG A 231 -24.77 -17.46 8.14
CA ARG A 231 -25.50 -16.44 8.92
C ARG A 231 -24.78 -16.07 10.21
N ARG A 232 -24.08 -17.00 10.85
CA ARG A 232 -23.33 -16.76 12.08
C ARG A 232 -22.12 -15.85 11.81
N VAL A 233 -21.27 -16.24 10.86
CA VAL A 233 -20.08 -15.45 10.45
C VAL A 233 -20.51 -14.06 9.99
N ARG A 234 -21.56 -13.98 9.16
CA ARG A 234 -22.13 -12.72 8.67
C ARG A 234 -22.66 -11.83 9.79
N ALA A 235 -23.35 -12.41 10.77
CA ALA A 235 -23.86 -11.65 11.91
C ALA A 235 -22.72 -10.99 12.69
N ARG A 236 -21.62 -11.73 12.91
CA ARG A 236 -20.48 -11.20 13.64
C ARG A 236 -19.71 -10.13 12.85
N LEU A 237 -19.59 -10.30 11.53
CA LEU A 237 -19.04 -9.25 10.66
C LEU A 237 -19.89 -7.96 10.72
N ASN A 238 -21.22 -8.09 10.61
CA ASN A 238 -22.13 -6.94 10.66
C ASN A 238 -22.05 -6.21 12.00
N GLU A 239 -21.91 -6.93 13.11
CA GLU A 239 -21.70 -6.33 14.42
C GLU A 239 -20.39 -5.52 14.47
N ALA A 240 -19.29 -6.08 13.96
CA ALA A 240 -18.01 -5.38 13.88
C ALA A 240 -18.09 -4.10 13.02
N VAL A 241 -18.85 -4.14 11.92
CA VAL A 241 -19.10 -2.97 11.06
C VAL A 241 -19.92 -1.90 11.77
N GLU A 242 -20.95 -2.27 12.52
CA GLU A 242 -21.71 -1.31 13.33
C GLU A 242 -20.85 -0.68 14.42
N THR A 243 -19.94 -1.44 15.04
CA THR A 243 -18.93 -0.90 15.96
C THR A 243 -17.99 0.06 15.25
N ALA A 244 -17.54 -0.25 14.03
CA ALA A 244 -16.72 0.65 13.22
C ALA A 244 -17.44 1.98 12.92
N LYS A 245 -18.73 1.93 12.57
CA LYS A 245 -19.56 3.13 12.34
C LYS A 245 -19.71 3.98 13.60
N LYS A 246 -19.88 3.34 14.79
CA LYS A 246 -19.89 4.06 16.07
C LYS A 246 -18.55 4.76 16.35
N ARG A 247 -17.43 4.10 16.03
CA ARG A 247 -16.08 4.70 16.14
C ARG A 247 -15.91 5.89 15.21
N VAL A 248 -16.36 5.79 13.96
CA VAL A 248 -16.38 6.91 12.99
C VAL A 248 -17.22 8.08 13.49
N ARG A 249 -18.39 7.80 14.08
CA ARG A 249 -19.23 8.84 14.70
C ARG A 249 -18.51 9.57 15.84
N TRP A 250 -17.72 8.86 16.62
CA TRP A 250 -16.92 9.44 17.70
C TRP A 250 -15.72 10.24 17.18
N ASN A 251 -15.02 9.69 16.19
CA ASN A 251 -13.84 10.29 15.57
C ASN A 251 -13.93 10.16 14.05
N PHE A 252 -14.20 11.27 13.37
CA PHE A 252 -14.35 11.30 11.91
C PHE A 252 -13.09 10.84 11.15
N LYS A 253 -11.91 10.83 11.79
CA LYS A 253 -10.65 10.33 11.21
C LYS A 253 -10.51 8.81 11.26
N THR A 254 -11.43 8.09 11.91
CA THR A 254 -11.38 6.63 12.01
C THR A 254 -11.49 5.95 10.64
N ALA A 255 -12.28 6.51 9.73
CA ALA A 255 -12.34 6.04 8.35
C ALA A 255 -11.15 6.61 7.57
N ILE A 256 -10.29 5.75 7.03
CA ILE A 256 -9.05 6.18 6.38
C ILE A 256 -9.22 6.18 4.86
N PRO A 257 -8.99 7.29 4.16
CA PRO A 257 -9.10 7.34 2.70
C PRO A 257 -7.98 6.55 2.02
N SER A 258 -8.35 5.93 0.90
CA SER A 258 -7.49 5.11 0.05
C SER A 258 -7.91 5.27 -1.41
N TYR A 259 -6.94 5.31 -2.32
CA TYR A 259 -7.21 5.34 -3.76
C TYR A 259 -7.00 3.97 -4.39
N TYR A 260 -7.93 3.55 -5.24
CA TYR A 260 -7.87 2.29 -5.98
C TYR A 260 -7.55 2.55 -7.46
N PRO A 261 -6.30 2.30 -7.92
CA PRO A 261 -5.85 2.73 -9.24
C PRO A 261 -6.60 2.09 -10.41
N ARG A 262 -6.97 0.81 -10.30
CA ARG A 262 -7.62 0.11 -11.42
C ARG A 262 -9.02 0.64 -11.72
N GLY A 263 -9.73 1.10 -10.69
CA GLY A 263 -11.07 1.66 -10.82
C GLY A 263 -11.09 3.19 -10.86
N ASP A 264 -9.92 3.83 -10.81
CA ASP A 264 -9.77 5.28 -10.66
C ASP A 264 -10.77 5.88 -9.66
N THR A 265 -10.80 5.31 -8.45
CA THR A 265 -11.84 5.61 -7.46
C THR A 265 -11.28 5.72 -6.06
N MET A 266 -11.88 6.61 -5.29
CA MET A 266 -11.62 6.75 -3.87
C MET A 266 -12.46 5.75 -3.08
N SER A 267 -11.88 5.25 -2.00
CA SER A 267 -12.50 4.34 -1.06
C SER A 267 -12.10 4.73 0.35
N LEU A 268 -12.89 4.31 1.33
CA LEU A 268 -12.58 4.48 2.75
C LEU A 268 -12.33 3.11 3.35
N LEU A 269 -11.42 3.07 4.31
CA LEU A 269 -11.09 1.87 5.07
C LEU A 269 -11.72 2.00 6.45
N LEU A 270 -12.63 1.08 6.77
CA LEU A 270 -13.22 0.97 8.09
C LEU A 270 -12.50 -0.12 8.90
N PRO A 271 -12.09 0.15 10.16
CA PRO A 271 -11.44 -0.86 10.99
C PRO A 271 -12.46 -1.90 11.44
N ILE A 272 -12.16 -3.17 11.17
CA ILE A 272 -12.99 -4.31 11.55
C ILE A 272 -12.31 -5.05 12.68
N CYS A 273 -12.98 -5.02 13.84
CA CYS A 273 -12.58 -5.67 15.10
C CYS A 273 -13.43 -6.92 15.27
N LEU A 274 -12.87 -8.10 15.05
CA LEU A 274 -13.60 -9.37 15.12
C LEU A 274 -13.32 -10.09 16.43
N MET A 275 -12.04 -10.12 16.83
CA MET A 275 -11.57 -10.83 18.03
C MET A 275 -11.58 -9.95 19.27
N ASP A 276 -11.09 -8.72 19.14
CA ASP A 276 -10.98 -7.76 20.24
C ASP A 276 -11.58 -6.41 19.81
N ASP A 277 -12.51 -5.89 20.60
CA ASP A 277 -13.22 -4.65 20.35
C ASP A 277 -12.31 -3.42 20.33
N GLU A 278 -11.04 -3.51 20.75
CA GLU A 278 -10.04 -2.43 20.70
C GLU A 278 -9.09 -2.57 19.50
N VAL A 279 -8.80 -3.79 19.05
CA VAL A 279 -7.78 -4.08 18.03
C VAL A 279 -8.41 -4.37 16.67
N ALA A 280 -7.99 -3.64 15.63
CA ALA A 280 -8.45 -3.91 14.27
C ALA A 280 -7.71 -5.12 13.69
N ASP A 281 -8.48 -6.14 13.30
CA ASP A 281 -8.00 -7.38 12.70
C ASP A 281 -7.86 -7.25 11.17
N ALA A 282 -8.76 -6.50 10.57
CA ALA A 282 -8.86 -6.29 9.15
C ALA A 282 -9.47 -4.92 8.84
N ALA A 283 -9.46 -4.52 7.57
CA ALA A 283 -10.10 -3.28 7.13
C ALA A 283 -11.12 -3.56 6.03
N LEU A 284 -12.37 -3.13 6.22
CA LEU A 284 -13.39 -3.16 5.18
C LEU A 284 -13.19 -1.99 4.23
N VAL A 285 -13.10 -2.27 2.93
CA VAL A 285 -13.03 -1.27 1.87
C VAL A 285 -14.43 -0.86 1.50
N VAL A 286 -14.79 0.38 1.77
CA VAL A 286 -16.11 0.93 1.43
C VAL A 286 -15.98 1.99 0.34
N GLN A 287 -16.83 1.90 -0.67
CA GLN A 287 -16.86 2.84 -1.79
C GLN A 287 -18.23 3.51 -1.88
N LEU A 288 -18.25 4.82 -2.07
CA LEU A 288 -19.48 5.55 -2.32
C LEU A 288 -19.97 5.28 -3.75
N MET A 289 -21.13 4.66 -3.88
CA MET A 289 -21.71 4.30 -5.17
C MET A 289 -22.45 5.49 -5.80
N PRO A 290 -22.63 5.51 -7.13
CA PRO A 290 -23.42 6.54 -7.81
C PRO A 290 -24.86 6.65 -7.31
N SER A 291 -25.42 5.57 -6.77
CA SER A 291 -26.75 5.54 -6.15
C SER A 291 -26.84 6.36 -4.85
N GLY A 292 -25.70 6.72 -4.24
CA GLY A 292 -25.62 7.47 -3.00
C GLY A 292 -25.33 6.62 -1.76
N ASN A 293 -25.43 5.29 -1.83
CA ASN A 293 -25.09 4.39 -0.73
C ASN A 293 -23.62 3.94 -0.79
N TYR A 294 -23.09 3.48 0.34
CA TYR A 294 -21.80 2.80 0.38
C TYR A 294 -21.94 1.32 0.04
N GLN A 295 -20.96 0.79 -0.70
CA GLN A 295 -20.77 -0.63 -0.89
C GLN A 295 -19.47 -1.07 -0.22
N GLY A 296 -19.54 -2.07 0.67
CA GLY A 296 -18.40 -2.77 1.21
C GLY A 296 -17.87 -3.76 0.18
N GLN A 297 -16.84 -3.38 -0.56
CA GLN A 297 -16.33 -4.09 -1.73
C GLN A 297 -15.55 -5.35 -1.37
N THR A 298 -14.71 -5.28 -0.34
CA THR A 298 -13.81 -6.37 0.06
C THR A 298 -13.21 -6.06 1.43
N ILE A 299 -12.50 -7.02 2.00
CA ILE A 299 -11.71 -6.83 3.23
C ILE A 299 -10.20 -6.90 2.93
N LEU A 300 -9.40 -6.16 3.67
CA LEU A 300 -7.95 -6.13 3.55
C LEU A 300 -7.30 -6.55 4.87
N THR A 301 -6.17 -7.24 4.76
CA THR A 301 -5.26 -7.40 5.91
C THR A 301 -4.75 -6.03 6.36
N MET A 302 -4.40 -5.87 7.64
CA MET A 302 -3.88 -4.60 8.16
C MET A 302 -2.65 -4.09 7.39
N ARG A 303 -1.79 -4.99 6.90
CA ARG A 303 -0.64 -4.62 6.06
C ARG A 303 -1.05 -4.01 4.72
N GLN A 304 -2.05 -4.60 4.06
CA GLN A 304 -2.60 -4.08 2.80
C GLN A 304 -3.29 -2.74 3.04
N ALA A 305 -4.12 -2.65 4.09
CA ALA A 305 -4.79 -1.41 4.47
C ALA A 305 -3.80 -0.27 4.72
N TYR A 306 -2.72 -0.53 5.47
CA TYR A 306 -1.66 0.44 5.72
C TYR A 306 -0.98 0.92 4.43
N THR A 307 -0.67 -0.02 3.52
CA THR A 307 0.00 0.30 2.24
C THR A 307 -0.89 1.18 1.36
N ASN A 308 -2.18 0.86 1.31
CA ASN A 308 -3.16 1.59 0.52
C ASN A 308 -3.45 2.99 1.10
N ALA A 309 -3.61 3.09 2.43
CA ALA A 309 -3.82 4.36 3.12
C ALA A 309 -2.66 5.36 2.92
N ARG A 310 -1.42 4.86 2.92
CA ARG A 310 -0.22 5.68 2.77
C ARG A 310 -0.08 6.39 1.44
N LEU A 311 -0.87 6.00 0.45
CA LEU A 311 -0.94 6.72 -0.81
C LEU A 311 -1.57 8.11 -0.66
N ILE A 312 -2.55 8.26 0.24
CA ILE A 312 -3.35 9.47 0.35
C ILE A 312 -2.97 10.28 1.58
N CYS A 313 -2.75 9.61 2.71
CA CYS A 313 -2.50 10.32 3.96
C CYS A 313 -1.46 9.62 4.83
N ARG A 314 -0.87 10.42 5.72
CA ARG A 314 -0.22 9.91 6.92
C ARG A 314 -1.31 9.64 7.97
N PRO A 315 -1.49 8.40 8.44
CA PRO A 315 -2.56 8.08 9.40
C PRO A 315 -2.44 8.81 10.74
N ASP A 316 -1.27 9.36 11.07
CA ASP A 316 -0.99 10.00 12.36
C ASP A 316 -0.87 11.52 12.27
N SER A 317 -1.20 12.21 13.37
CA SER A 317 -0.98 13.64 13.57
C SER A 317 0.48 13.90 13.96
N ASP A 318 1.18 14.73 13.17
CA ASP A 318 2.61 15.01 13.39
C ASP A 318 2.88 16.22 14.31
N TRP A 319 1.86 17.03 14.65
CA TRP A 319 2.07 18.32 15.31
C TRP A 319 1.30 18.51 16.63
N LEU A 320 0.12 17.88 16.76
CA LEU A 320 -0.71 17.98 17.97
C LEU A 320 -0.90 16.58 18.55
N THR A 321 -0.02 16.23 19.48
CA THR A 321 -0.01 14.93 20.18
C THR A 321 -0.24 15.15 21.67
N THR A 322 -0.85 14.19 22.35
CA THR A 322 -1.03 14.26 23.82
C THR A 322 0.30 14.38 24.55
N SER A 323 1.37 13.78 24.01
CA SER A 323 2.73 13.90 24.54
C SER A 323 3.29 15.31 24.50
N SER A 324 2.84 16.18 23.58
CA SER A 324 3.28 17.59 23.54
C SER A 324 2.77 18.40 24.73
N ARG A 325 1.66 17.97 25.38
CA ARG A 325 1.12 18.63 26.59
C ARG A 325 1.97 18.38 27.84
N ALA A 326 2.64 17.22 27.91
CA ALA A 326 3.41 16.82 29.10
C ALA A 326 4.69 17.65 29.29
N ASN A 327 5.11 18.41 28.29
CA ASN A 327 6.30 19.28 28.37
C ASN A 327 5.99 20.71 28.84
N GLU A 328 4.72 21.06 29.07
CA GLU A 328 4.32 22.41 29.49
C GLU A 328 4.00 22.50 31.00
N GLU A 329 3.98 21.38 31.73
CA GLU A 329 3.62 21.35 33.17
C GLU A 329 4.80 21.68 34.12
N ASP A 330 5.96 22.09 33.60
CA ASP A 330 7.16 22.42 34.40
C ASP A 330 7.58 23.91 34.36
N GLU A 331 6.82 24.79 33.69
CA GLU A 331 7.05 26.24 33.66
C GLU A 331 5.88 27.01 34.29
N ASP A 332 5.56 26.71 35.56
CA ASP A 332 4.83 27.66 36.40
C ASP A 332 5.83 28.71 36.92
N ASP A 333 5.82 29.87 36.26
CA ASP A 333 6.55 31.09 36.65
C ASP A 333 6.15 31.58 38.07
N GLU A 334 7.12 31.61 38.99
CA GLU A 334 7.11 32.43 40.22
C GLU A 334 7.67 33.84 39.99
#